data_AF-A0A7J7CGE3-F1
#
_entry.id   AF-A0A7J7CGE3-F1
#
_cell.length_a   1.000
_cell.length_b   1.000
_cell.length_c   1.000
_cell.angle_alpha   90.00
_cell.angle_beta   90.00
_cell.angle_gamma   90.00
#
_symmetry.space_group_name_H-M   'P 1'
#
loop_
_entity.id
_entity.type
_entity.pdbx_description
1 polymer ?
#
loop_
_entity_poly.entity_id
_entity_poly.type
_entity_poly.pdbx_seq_one_letter_code
_entity_poly.pdbx_strand_id
1 'polypeptide(L)'
;MLDYCSSGTTQGKPKFVPFNDELMETTLQTLHTSFAFRNREYPIDNGKALQFIYSSKQIKTKGGLFAGTATTNLFRNPKYKTGMKAIQSQSCSPDEVIFGADFHQSLYCHLLCGLIFREEIQSVFSTFAHSIVHAFRTFELVWEELCADIRDGVLSSRITDTSIRNVMAKLLKPNPGLADLIHQKCLALTNWYGLVPELFPNVKYIYGIMTGSMEPYIKKLRQYAGEVPLVSADYGSSEGWIGANINPKLPPQLATYAVLPNIGYFEFIPLRESVNGQDDMNESAFLYMGTKPVGLTEVKIGEEYEVVITNGAGLYRYRLGDVVRVVGFHNSTPELKFVCRSNLVLTINIDKNTENDLQLAVEEAAKILTDQKLEVVDFSSHVDLSTEPGHYVIFWEVNGDASEEVLKQCCNRLDKSFVDAGYVSSRKVNTIGPLELRVVHRGTFQKILDHFLGLGAAVSQFKTPRCVGPNNNTVLQILLNNVAKSYFSTAFV
;
A
#
# COMPACT_ATOMS: atom_id res chain seq x y z
N MET A 1 -10.67 -22.19 14.56
CA MET A 1 -10.53 -21.67 13.18
C MET A 1 -11.23 -20.32 13.13
N LEU A 2 -10.51 -19.27 12.81
CA LEU A 2 -11.09 -17.94 12.58
C LEU A 2 -11.20 -17.76 11.08
N ASP A 3 -12.25 -17.13 10.58
CA ASP A 3 -12.29 -16.72 9.18
C ASP A 3 -11.63 -15.34 9.06
N TYR A 4 -11.15 -14.95 7.89
CA TYR A 4 -10.68 -13.58 7.67
C TYR A 4 -11.17 -13.01 6.33
N CYS A 5 -11.42 -11.70 6.29
CA CYS A 5 -11.87 -10.94 5.10
C CYS A 5 -10.69 -10.35 4.31
N SER A 6 -10.46 -10.83 3.08
CA SER A 6 -9.46 -10.31 2.13
C SER A 6 -9.75 -8.87 1.72
N SER A 7 -8.68 -8.10 1.52
CA SER A 7 -8.76 -6.84 0.78
C SER A 7 -9.08 -7.06 -0.70
N GLY A 8 -8.80 -8.27 -1.22
CA GLY A 8 -9.28 -8.69 -2.53
C GLY A 8 -10.78 -9.00 -2.49
N THR A 9 -11.53 -8.51 -3.47
CA THR A 9 -12.94 -8.84 -3.62
C THR A 9 -13.15 -9.93 -4.67
N THR A 10 -14.18 -10.75 -4.50
CA THR A 10 -14.76 -11.57 -5.58
C THR A 10 -16.10 -10.96 -5.92
N GLN A 11 -16.26 -10.46 -7.16
CA GLN A 11 -17.51 -9.82 -7.61
C GLN A 11 -17.98 -8.69 -6.68
N GLY A 12 -17.05 -7.89 -6.14
CA GLY A 12 -17.36 -6.79 -5.22
C GLY A 12 -17.65 -7.18 -3.77
N LYS A 13 -17.58 -8.47 -3.40
CA LYS A 13 -17.72 -8.94 -2.00
C LYS A 13 -16.38 -9.29 -1.36
N PRO A 14 -16.18 -9.04 -0.05
CA PRO A 14 -14.99 -9.50 0.67
C PRO A 14 -14.84 -11.01 0.59
N LYS A 15 -13.63 -11.51 0.31
CA LYS A 15 -13.33 -12.95 0.32
C LYS A 15 -13.12 -13.42 1.74
N PHE A 16 -13.75 -14.53 2.13
CA PHE A 16 -13.41 -15.22 3.38
C PHE A 16 -12.32 -16.25 3.13
N VAL A 17 -11.26 -16.22 3.93
CA VAL A 17 -10.16 -17.18 3.88
C VAL A 17 -9.89 -17.69 5.30
N PRO A 18 -9.63 -18.98 5.50
CA PRO A 18 -9.37 -19.51 6.84
C PRO A 18 -8.09 -18.95 7.46
N PHE A 19 -8.12 -18.74 8.78
CA PHE A 19 -6.97 -18.39 9.61
C PHE A 19 -6.85 -19.38 10.78
N ASN A 20 -5.66 -19.96 10.95
CA ASN A 20 -5.34 -20.95 11.97
C ASN A 20 -3.99 -20.66 12.65
N ASP A 21 -3.65 -21.45 13.66
CA ASP A 21 -2.41 -21.25 14.43
C ASP A 21 -1.14 -21.53 13.60
N GLU A 22 -1.22 -22.38 12.58
CA GLU A 22 -0.11 -22.65 11.66
C GLU A 22 0.24 -21.41 10.81
N LEU A 23 -0.77 -20.68 10.32
CA LEU A 23 -0.56 -19.38 9.67
C LEU A 23 0.06 -18.35 10.63
N MET A 24 -0.30 -18.40 11.90
CA MET A 24 0.31 -17.52 12.91
C MET A 24 1.80 -17.88 13.11
N GLU A 25 2.13 -19.17 13.16
CA GLU A 25 3.52 -19.65 13.34
C GLU A 25 4.41 -19.32 12.15
N THR A 26 3.93 -19.59 10.94
CA THR A 26 4.63 -19.21 9.70
C THR A 26 4.79 -17.69 9.57
N THR A 27 3.80 -16.91 10.02
CA THR A 27 3.91 -15.44 10.10
C THR A 27 5.05 -15.01 11.02
N LEU A 28 5.10 -15.54 12.25
CA LEU A 28 6.18 -15.20 13.19
C LEU A 28 7.55 -15.62 12.66
N GLN A 29 7.65 -16.81 12.07
CA GLN A 29 8.88 -17.28 11.45
C GLN A 29 9.35 -16.35 10.31
N THR A 30 8.42 -15.89 9.46
CA THR A 30 8.72 -14.98 8.35
C THR A 30 9.24 -13.64 8.89
N LEU A 31 8.54 -13.07 9.88
CA LEU A 31 8.94 -11.82 10.52
C LEU A 31 10.30 -11.93 11.23
N HIS A 32 10.57 -13.06 11.90
CA HIS A 32 11.86 -13.33 12.56
C HIS A 32 13.00 -13.45 11.55
N THR A 33 12.77 -14.19 10.46
CA THR A 33 13.75 -14.38 9.37
C THR A 33 14.08 -13.04 8.73
N SER A 34 13.06 -12.29 8.31
CA SER A 34 13.20 -10.95 7.75
C SER A 34 13.91 -9.99 8.69
N PHE A 35 13.55 -10.02 9.98
CA PHE A 35 14.22 -9.21 10.97
C PHE A 35 15.71 -9.55 11.11
N ALA A 36 16.10 -10.83 11.08
CA ALA A 36 17.50 -11.20 11.16
C ALA A 36 18.34 -10.59 10.03
N PHE A 37 17.84 -10.64 8.78
CA PHE A 37 18.50 -9.99 7.64
C PHE A 37 18.52 -8.47 7.78
N ARG A 38 17.39 -7.87 8.19
CA ARG A 38 17.29 -6.42 8.39
C ARG A 38 18.19 -5.92 9.50
N ASN A 39 18.24 -6.60 10.64
CA ASN A 39 19.04 -6.24 11.80
C ASN A 39 20.54 -6.40 11.53
N ARG A 40 20.93 -7.30 10.62
CA ARG A 40 22.32 -7.41 10.14
C ARG A 40 22.76 -6.13 9.42
N GLU A 41 21.89 -5.52 8.62
CA GLU A 41 22.21 -4.32 7.84
C GLU A 41 21.93 -3.01 8.60
N TYR A 42 20.89 -3.01 9.42
CA TYR A 42 20.43 -1.89 10.23
C TYR A 42 20.21 -2.34 11.69
N PRO A 43 21.29 -2.48 12.48
CA PRO A 43 21.18 -2.92 13.86
C PRO A 43 20.29 -2.01 14.69
N ILE A 44 19.36 -2.62 15.42
CA ILE A 44 18.56 -1.96 16.45
C ILE A 44 19.02 -2.44 17.84
N ASP A 45 18.93 -1.54 18.81
CA ASP A 45 19.21 -1.81 20.22
C ASP A 45 17.89 -1.98 21.00
N ASN A 46 17.90 -1.77 22.30
CA ASN A 46 16.71 -1.83 23.16
C ASN A 46 15.84 -0.57 23.02
N GLY A 47 15.38 -0.27 21.80
CA GLY A 47 14.49 0.84 21.47
C GLY A 47 13.03 0.42 21.26
N LYS A 48 12.22 1.37 20.80
CA LYS A 48 10.82 1.21 20.44
C LYS A 48 10.63 1.43 18.93
N ALA A 49 9.50 0.95 18.41
CA ALA A 49 9.04 1.21 17.06
C ALA A 49 7.80 2.10 17.09
N LEU A 50 7.79 3.16 16.26
CA LEU A 50 6.57 3.90 15.97
C LEU A 50 5.78 3.13 14.92
N GLN A 51 4.77 2.38 15.37
CA GLN A 51 3.97 1.52 14.52
C GLN A 51 2.57 2.12 14.29
N PHE A 52 2.28 2.52 13.06
CA PHE A 52 0.94 2.91 12.62
C PHE A 52 0.16 1.65 12.23
N ILE A 53 -0.19 0.86 13.23
CA ILE A 53 -0.94 -0.39 13.11
C ILE A 53 -2.32 -0.24 13.72
N TYR A 54 -3.33 -0.78 13.04
CA TYR A 54 -4.73 -0.62 13.42
C TYR A 54 -5.45 -1.96 13.33
N SER A 55 -6.34 -2.20 14.29
CA SER A 55 -7.29 -3.31 14.23
C SER A 55 -8.69 -2.79 13.90
N SER A 56 -9.32 -3.37 12.89
CA SER A 56 -10.77 -3.25 12.71
C SER A 56 -11.56 -4.08 13.73
N LYS A 57 -12.88 -3.90 13.73
CA LYS A 57 -13.82 -4.76 14.46
C LYS A 57 -13.80 -6.18 13.89
N GLN A 58 -13.89 -7.17 14.77
CA GLN A 58 -14.18 -8.56 14.39
C GLN A 58 -15.70 -8.76 14.39
N ILE A 59 -16.22 -9.41 13.36
CA ILE A 59 -17.62 -9.81 13.24
C ILE A 59 -17.77 -11.29 13.59
N LYS A 60 -18.87 -11.67 14.23
CA LYS A 60 -19.19 -13.08 14.48
C LYS A 60 -20.04 -13.60 13.32
N THR A 61 -19.59 -14.66 12.65
CA THR A 61 -20.35 -15.30 11.56
C THR A 61 -21.60 -15.98 12.12
N LYS A 62 -22.56 -16.32 11.23
CA LYS A 62 -23.77 -17.06 11.63
C LYS A 62 -23.44 -18.41 12.31
N GLY A 63 -22.31 -19.03 11.95
CA GLY A 63 -21.80 -20.26 12.55
C GLY A 63 -21.03 -20.06 13.85
N GLY A 64 -20.90 -18.82 14.35
CA GLY A 64 -20.26 -18.51 15.61
C GLY A 64 -18.75 -18.29 15.57
N LEU A 65 -18.11 -18.40 14.40
CA LEU A 65 -16.69 -18.09 14.22
C LEU A 65 -16.47 -16.58 14.18
N PHE A 66 -15.29 -16.09 14.60
CA PHE A 66 -14.95 -14.69 14.34
C PHE A 66 -14.34 -14.54 12.96
N ALA A 67 -14.76 -13.48 12.27
CA ALA A 67 -14.16 -13.01 11.04
C ALA A 67 -13.61 -11.59 11.21
N GLY A 68 -12.40 -11.36 10.72
CA GLY A 68 -11.71 -10.06 10.78
C GLY A 68 -10.72 -9.91 9.64
N THR A 69 -10.07 -8.75 9.51
CA THR A 69 -8.95 -8.64 8.55
C THR A 69 -7.74 -9.44 9.06
N ALA A 70 -6.80 -9.81 8.18
CA ALA A 70 -5.63 -10.58 8.60
C ALA A 70 -4.77 -9.79 9.59
N THR A 71 -4.64 -8.47 9.41
CA THR A 71 -3.94 -7.59 10.37
C THR A 71 -4.65 -7.52 11.72
N THR A 72 -5.99 -7.44 11.75
CA THR A 72 -6.77 -7.49 12.99
C THR A 72 -6.53 -8.78 13.75
N ASN A 73 -6.61 -9.93 13.07
CA ASN A 73 -6.39 -11.23 13.68
C ASN A 73 -4.95 -11.40 14.17
N LEU A 74 -3.97 -10.92 13.38
CA LEU A 74 -2.56 -10.93 13.73
C LEU A 74 -2.28 -10.11 14.99
N PHE A 75 -2.66 -8.82 14.99
CA PHE A 75 -2.32 -7.91 16.08
C PHE A 75 -3.03 -8.27 17.39
N ARG A 76 -4.25 -8.81 17.32
CA ARG A 76 -4.98 -9.28 18.51
C ARG A 76 -4.51 -10.64 19.02
N ASN A 77 -3.71 -11.39 18.25
CA ASN A 77 -3.20 -12.69 18.70
C ASN A 77 -2.15 -12.49 19.80
N PRO A 78 -2.26 -13.15 20.97
CA PRO A 78 -1.28 -13.03 22.05
C PRO A 78 0.15 -13.38 21.63
N LYS A 79 0.32 -14.35 20.70
CA LYS A 79 1.63 -14.74 20.17
C LYS A 79 2.32 -13.58 19.41
N TYR A 80 1.57 -12.62 18.86
CA TYR A 80 2.14 -11.48 18.14
C TYR A 80 3.01 -10.60 19.03
N LYS A 81 2.51 -10.23 20.21
CA LYS A 81 3.27 -9.38 21.15
C LYS A 81 4.57 -10.02 21.59
N THR A 82 4.52 -11.31 21.93
CA THR A 82 5.70 -12.09 22.28
C THR A 82 6.68 -12.15 21.10
N GLY A 83 6.18 -12.37 19.89
CA GLY A 83 6.96 -12.36 18.67
C GLY A 83 7.65 -11.02 18.39
N MET A 84 6.94 -9.89 18.56
CA MET A 84 7.49 -8.54 18.38
C MET A 84 8.53 -8.19 19.43
N LYS A 85 8.34 -8.65 20.68
CA LYS A 85 9.35 -8.52 21.73
C LYS A 85 10.63 -9.28 21.40
N ALA A 86 10.52 -10.47 20.82
CA ALA A 86 11.69 -11.28 20.43
C ALA A 86 12.56 -10.62 19.36
N ILE A 87 11.95 -9.80 18.48
CA ILE A 87 12.66 -9.04 17.44
C ILE A 87 12.88 -7.57 17.81
N GLN A 88 12.80 -7.21 19.09
CA GLN A 88 13.03 -5.85 19.59
C GLN A 88 12.20 -4.76 18.87
N SER A 89 11.04 -5.12 18.32
CA SER A 89 10.15 -4.21 17.57
C SER A 89 8.86 -3.97 18.35
N GLN A 90 9.00 -3.58 19.62
CA GLN A 90 7.85 -3.26 20.46
C GLN A 90 7.25 -1.92 20.04
N SER A 91 5.92 -1.88 19.90
CA SER A 91 5.22 -0.62 19.61
C SER A 91 5.39 0.38 20.76
N CYS A 92 5.58 1.65 20.42
CA CYS A 92 5.52 2.75 21.40
C CYS A 92 4.09 3.05 21.86
N SER A 93 3.08 2.61 21.10
CA SER A 93 1.67 2.90 21.37
C SER A 93 1.02 1.79 22.19
N PRO A 94 0.20 2.14 23.21
CA PRO A 94 -0.57 1.17 23.96
C PRO A 94 -1.59 0.40 23.12
N ASP A 95 -2.00 -0.75 23.61
CA ASP A 95 -3.05 -1.59 23.03
C ASP A 95 -4.36 -0.84 22.80
N GLU A 96 -4.78 -0.01 23.76
CA GLU A 96 -6.03 0.73 23.67
C GLU A 96 -6.00 1.75 22.53
N VAL A 97 -4.82 2.23 22.15
CA VAL A 97 -4.62 3.09 20.97
C VAL A 97 -4.64 2.24 19.70
N ILE A 98 -3.89 1.13 19.65
CA ILE A 98 -3.82 0.23 18.48
C ILE A 98 -5.20 -0.37 18.14
N PHE A 99 -5.98 -0.69 19.17
CA PHE A 99 -7.28 -1.34 19.10
C PHE A 99 -8.45 -0.37 19.32
N GLY A 100 -8.18 0.93 19.28
CA GLY A 100 -9.18 1.98 19.37
C GLY A 100 -10.25 1.84 18.27
N ALA A 101 -11.50 2.13 18.61
CA ALA A 101 -12.61 2.00 17.67
C ALA A 101 -12.64 3.12 16.62
N ASP A 102 -12.11 4.29 16.96
CA ASP A 102 -12.00 5.45 16.09
C ASP A 102 -10.58 5.56 15.55
N PHE A 103 -10.45 5.45 14.23
CA PHE A 103 -9.17 5.53 13.54
C PHE A 103 -8.48 6.89 13.72
N HIS A 104 -9.22 8.00 13.61
CA HIS A 104 -8.63 9.34 13.67
C HIS A 104 -8.09 9.62 15.07
N GLN A 105 -8.81 9.21 16.11
CA GLN A 105 -8.35 9.31 17.49
C GLN A 105 -7.12 8.42 17.73
N SER A 106 -7.14 7.20 17.20
CA SER A 106 -6.01 6.26 17.30
C SER A 106 -4.77 6.81 16.60
N LEU A 107 -4.91 7.35 15.39
CA LEU A 107 -3.81 7.96 14.63
C LEU A 107 -3.21 9.16 15.38
N TYR A 108 -4.05 10.05 15.91
CA TYR A 108 -3.58 11.19 16.71
C TYR A 108 -2.76 10.70 17.93
N CYS A 109 -3.27 9.70 18.64
CA CYS A 109 -2.57 9.13 19.79
C CYS A 109 -1.31 8.32 19.40
N HIS A 110 -1.26 7.70 18.21
CA HIS A 110 -0.05 7.08 17.68
C HIS A 110 1.06 8.12 17.47
N LEU A 111 0.73 9.25 16.81
CA LEU A 111 1.66 10.36 16.62
C LEU A 111 2.15 10.89 17.96
N LEU A 112 1.23 11.12 18.91
CA LEU A 112 1.55 11.61 20.24
C LEU A 112 2.46 10.66 21.03
N CYS A 113 2.19 9.34 20.99
CA CYS A 113 3.08 8.33 21.59
C CYS A 113 4.48 8.37 20.97
N GLY A 114 4.57 8.52 19.63
CA GLY A 114 5.84 8.66 18.94
C GLY A 114 6.65 9.84 19.47
N LEU A 115 6.01 11.02 19.61
CA LEU A 115 6.68 12.23 20.14
C LEU A 115 7.12 12.07 21.59
N ILE A 116 6.30 11.46 22.45
CA ILE A 116 6.63 11.19 23.87
C ILE A 116 7.88 10.33 23.98
N PHE A 117 7.99 9.30 23.14
CA PHE A 117 9.09 8.34 23.15
C PHE A 117 10.17 8.62 22.10
N ARG A 118 10.29 9.86 21.60
CA ARG A 118 11.08 10.18 20.40
C ARG A 118 12.54 9.72 20.42
N GLU A 119 13.18 9.73 21.59
CA GLU A 119 14.56 9.29 21.75
C GLU A 119 14.70 7.77 21.69
N GLU A 120 13.64 7.02 21.99
CA GLU A 120 13.63 5.56 21.95
C GLU A 120 13.22 5.02 20.58
N ILE A 121 12.65 5.84 19.69
CA ILE A 121 12.18 5.39 18.37
C ILE A 121 13.37 5.06 17.47
N GLN A 122 13.48 3.78 17.11
CA GLN A 122 14.52 3.27 16.20
C GLN A 122 13.99 2.83 14.84
N SER A 123 12.67 2.65 14.71
CA SER A 123 12.04 2.37 13.42
C SER A 123 10.64 2.96 13.34
N VAL A 124 10.24 3.34 12.14
CA VAL A 124 8.85 3.74 11.82
C VAL A 124 8.25 2.66 10.94
N PHE A 125 7.06 2.18 11.27
CA PHE A 125 6.44 1.06 10.58
C PHE A 125 4.95 1.28 10.32
N SER A 126 4.51 0.84 9.15
CA SER A 126 3.12 0.47 8.90
C SER A 126 3.09 -0.64 7.85
N THR A 127 1.95 -1.33 7.72
CA THR A 127 1.79 -2.37 6.69
C THR A 127 2.02 -1.81 5.29
N PHE A 128 1.51 -0.61 5.00
CA PHE A 128 1.60 0.03 3.69
C PHE A 128 2.21 1.44 3.77
N ALA A 129 2.99 1.81 2.75
CA ALA A 129 3.58 3.15 2.63
C ALA A 129 2.52 4.26 2.70
N HIS A 130 1.35 4.03 2.11
CA HIS A 130 0.19 4.93 2.18
C HIS A 130 -0.11 5.37 3.62
N SER A 131 -0.17 4.43 4.57
CA SER A 131 -0.55 4.72 5.96
C SER A 131 0.49 5.57 6.68
N ILE A 132 1.77 5.41 6.34
CA ILE A 132 2.86 6.25 6.89
C ILE A 132 2.77 7.67 6.31
N VAL A 133 2.58 7.79 5.00
CA VAL A 133 2.39 9.09 4.34
C VAL A 133 1.15 9.79 4.88
N HIS A 134 0.04 9.06 5.05
CA HIS A 134 -1.19 9.59 5.63
C HIS A 134 -0.94 10.09 7.07
N ALA A 135 -0.26 9.30 7.91
CA ALA A 135 0.05 9.71 9.27
C ALA A 135 0.87 11.00 9.33
N PHE A 136 1.90 11.14 8.49
CA PHE A 136 2.71 12.36 8.47
C PHE A 136 2.00 13.54 7.80
N ARG A 137 1.16 13.32 6.78
CA ARG A 137 0.27 14.37 6.26
C ARG A 137 -0.69 14.87 7.34
N THR A 138 -1.25 13.97 8.15
CA THR A 138 -2.07 14.35 9.31
C THR A 138 -1.25 15.11 10.33
N PHE A 139 -0.01 14.70 10.60
CA PHE A 139 0.89 15.42 11.49
C PHE A 139 1.09 16.88 11.06
N GLU A 140 1.29 17.15 9.76
CA GLU A 140 1.41 18.53 9.24
C GLU A 140 0.21 19.42 9.62
N LEU A 141 -0.98 18.82 9.80
CA LEU A 141 -2.21 19.53 10.13
C LEU A 141 -2.43 19.73 11.63
N VAL A 142 -1.88 18.84 12.47
CA VAL A 142 -2.20 18.79 13.92
C VAL A 142 -0.99 18.92 14.84
N TRP A 143 0.20 19.18 14.31
CA TRP A 143 1.44 19.23 15.10
C TRP A 143 1.40 20.29 16.21
N GLU A 144 0.75 21.45 15.99
CA GLU A 144 0.60 22.49 17.03
C GLU A 144 -0.27 22.00 18.19
N GLU A 145 -1.37 21.29 17.89
CA GLU A 145 -2.25 20.67 18.88
C GLU A 145 -1.48 19.59 19.66
N LEU A 146 -0.68 18.76 18.98
CA LEU A 146 0.17 17.75 19.63
C LEU A 146 1.22 18.39 20.57
N CYS A 147 1.81 19.52 20.17
CA CYS A 147 2.73 20.28 21.02
C CYS A 147 2.02 20.86 22.26
N ALA A 148 0.79 21.35 22.13
CA ALA A 148 -0.01 21.84 23.25
C ALA A 148 -0.32 20.71 24.26
N ASP A 149 -0.75 19.55 23.77
CA ASP A 149 -1.01 18.37 24.59
C ASP A 149 0.23 17.94 25.40
N ILE A 150 1.42 17.94 24.77
CA ILE A 150 2.69 17.63 25.44
C ILE A 150 3.06 18.70 26.47
N ARG A 151 2.87 19.98 26.14
CA ARG A 151 3.22 21.10 27.02
C ARG A 151 2.42 21.04 28.31
N ASP A 152 1.10 20.91 28.19
CA ASP A 152 0.17 20.96 29.31
C ASP A 152 0.02 19.60 30.00
N GLY A 153 0.43 18.51 29.33
CA GLY A 153 0.25 17.15 29.81
C GLY A 153 -1.22 16.71 29.84
N VAL A 154 -2.08 17.36 29.06
CA VAL A 154 -3.52 17.12 29.01
C VAL A 154 -3.90 16.77 27.58
N LEU A 155 -4.58 15.63 27.41
CA LEU A 155 -4.99 15.16 26.09
C LEU A 155 -6.17 15.99 25.53
N SER A 156 -6.04 16.43 24.28
CA SER A 156 -7.02 17.20 23.52
C SER A 156 -8.44 16.64 23.61
N SER A 157 -9.42 17.55 23.70
CA SER A 157 -10.85 17.24 23.72
C SER A 157 -11.34 16.52 22.45
N ARG A 158 -10.54 16.52 21.38
CA ARG A 158 -10.73 15.71 20.17
C ARG A 158 -10.85 14.23 20.48
N ILE A 159 -10.08 13.75 21.45
CA ILE A 159 -10.12 12.35 21.87
C ILE A 159 -11.30 12.18 22.81
N THR A 160 -12.31 11.43 22.38
CA THR A 160 -13.55 11.15 23.13
C THR A 160 -13.57 9.73 23.67
N ASP A 161 -12.79 8.80 23.10
CA ASP A 161 -12.68 7.44 23.58
C ASP A 161 -12.08 7.39 24.99
N THR A 162 -12.88 6.90 25.94
CA THR A 162 -12.52 6.87 27.36
C THR A 162 -11.37 5.90 27.65
N SER A 163 -11.26 4.80 26.91
CA SER A 163 -10.19 3.81 27.07
C SER A 163 -8.86 4.42 26.65
N ILE A 164 -8.85 5.10 25.50
CA ILE A 164 -7.67 5.82 25.00
C ILE A 164 -7.29 6.94 25.99
N ARG A 165 -8.25 7.75 26.44
CA ARG A 165 -7.99 8.81 27.43
C ARG A 165 -7.33 8.29 28.69
N ASN A 166 -7.83 7.20 29.25
CA ASN A 166 -7.33 6.61 30.48
C ASN A 166 -5.89 6.09 30.36
N VAL A 167 -5.52 5.50 29.21
CA VAL A 167 -4.14 5.03 29.00
C VAL A 167 -3.19 6.19 28.69
N MET A 168 -3.63 7.16 27.89
CA MET A 168 -2.82 8.32 27.52
C MET A 168 -2.57 9.23 28.72
N ALA A 169 -3.52 9.38 29.65
CA ALA A 169 -3.32 10.13 30.89
C ALA A 169 -2.20 9.55 31.80
N LYS A 170 -1.84 8.26 31.64
CA LYS A 170 -0.71 7.65 32.36
C LYS A 170 0.64 7.95 31.68
N LEU A 171 0.62 8.27 30.39
CA LEU A 171 1.81 8.53 29.58
C LEU A 171 2.14 10.02 29.48
N LEU A 172 1.13 10.86 29.29
CA LEU A 172 1.28 12.31 29.20
C LEU A 172 1.65 12.89 30.56
N LYS A 173 2.72 13.67 30.56
CA LYS A 173 3.17 14.49 31.68
C LYS A 173 3.51 15.87 31.12
N PRO A 174 3.23 16.97 31.84
CA PRO A 174 3.57 18.31 31.35
C PRO A 174 5.06 18.40 31.03
N ASN A 175 5.39 18.66 29.77
CA ASN A 175 6.78 18.78 29.31
C ASN A 175 6.94 19.94 28.32
N PRO A 176 6.96 21.19 28.81
CA PRO A 176 7.13 22.38 27.97
C PRO A 176 8.42 22.34 27.13
N GLY A 177 9.52 21.82 27.69
CA GLY A 177 10.80 21.75 26.97
C GLY A 177 10.75 20.84 25.74
N LEU A 178 10.07 19.70 25.82
CA LEU A 178 9.85 18.83 24.67
C LEU A 178 8.93 19.50 23.63
N ALA A 179 7.87 20.16 24.07
CA ALA A 179 6.96 20.88 23.18
C ALA A 179 7.68 22.00 22.43
N ASP A 180 8.50 22.81 23.12
CA ASP A 180 9.30 23.88 22.51
C ASP A 180 10.32 23.31 21.50
N LEU A 181 10.98 22.20 21.84
CA LEU A 181 11.92 21.53 20.94
C LEU A 181 11.24 21.05 19.65
N ILE A 182 10.10 20.35 19.76
CA ILE A 182 9.34 19.86 18.60
C ILE A 182 8.87 21.05 17.76
N HIS A 183 8.36 22.10 18.42
CA HIS A 183 7.87 23.29 17.73
C HIS A 183 8.98 23.99 16.94
N GLN A 184 10.17 24.17 17.53
CA GLN A 184 11.33 24.73 16.84
C GLN A 184 11.77 23.88 15.65
N LYS A 185 11.79 22.55 15.80
CA LYS A 185 12.11 21.63 14.71
C LYS A 185 11.10 21.73 13.56
N CYS A 186 9.80 21.71 13.87
CA CYS A 186 8.75 21.86 12.86
C CYS A 186 8.87 23.18 12.08
N LEU A 187 9.14 24.30 12.76
CA LEU A 187 9.33 25.60 12.10
C LEU A 187 10.59 25.68 11.23
N ALA A 188 11.65 24.94 11.59
CA ALA A 188 12.91 24.94 10.84
C ALA A 188 12.82 24.11 9.54
N LEU A 189 11.82 23.23 9.42
CA LEU A 189 11.66 22.36 8.26
C LEU A 189 11.11 23.14 7.05
N THR A 190 11.79 23.01 5.91
CA THR A 190 11.26 23.49 4.63
C THR A 190 10.48 22.39 3.95
N ASN A 191 9.19 22.61 3.71
CA ASN A 191 8.30 21.64 3.06
C ASN A 191 8.35 20.25 3.73
N TRP A 192 8.52 20.18 5.05
CA TRP A 192 8.57 18.92 5.82
C TRP A 192 9.63 17.90 5.37
N TYR A 193 10.67 18.33 4.63
CA TYR A 193 11.74 17.45 4.18
C TYR A 193 12.58 16.95 5.37
N GLY A 194 12.76 15.64 5.50
CA GLY A 194 13.51 15.06 6.64
C GLY A 194 12.77 15.16 7.98
N LEU A 195 11.44 15.30 7.95
CA LEU A 195 10.60 15.32 9.16
C LEU A 195 10.89 14.15 10.11
N VAL A 196 11.00 12.94 9.58
CA VAL A 196 11.18 11.71 10.39
C VAL A 196 12.47 11.73 11.21
N PRO A 197 13.66 11.92 10.62
CA PRO A 197 14.90 12.00 11.41
C PRO A 197 14.95 13.23 12.32
N GLU A 198 14.29 14.35 11.98
CA GLU A 198 14.24 15.51 12.87
C GLU A 198 13.45 15.25 14.15
N LEU A 199 12.28 14.59 14.02
CA LEU A 199 11.47 14.20 15.18
C LEU A 199 12.13 13.05 15.96
N PHE A 200 12.63 12.04 15.25
CA PHE A 200 13.12 10.77 15.81
C PHE A 200 14.62 10.59 15.47
N PRO A 201 15.53 11.16 16.28
CA PRO A 201 16.96 11.25 15.93
C PRO A 201 17.65 9.88 15.85
N ASN A 202 17.10 8.86 16.52
CA ASN A 202 17.68 7.51 16.59
C ASN A 202 17.05 6.53 15.56
N VAL A 203 16.19 7.01 14.67
CA VAL A 203 15.55 6.18 13.65
C VAL A 203 16.59 5.60 12.69
N LYS A 204 16.53 4.28 12.48
CA LYS A 204 17.45 3.54 11.62
C LYS A 204 16.88 3.30 10.23
N TYR A 205 15.57 3.12 10.13
CA TYR A 205 14.87 2.87 8.89
C TYR A 205 13.35 3.10 9.02
N ILE A 206 12.70 3.29 7.88
CA ILE A 206 11.25 3.23 7.73
C ILE A 206 10.90 1.92 7.04
N TYR A 207 9.99 1.14 7.64
CA TYR A 207 9.63 -0.20 7.22
C TYR A 207 8.17 -0.29 6.79
N GLY A 208 7.90 -0.95 5.67
CA GLY A 208 6.52 -1.18 5.19
C GLY A 208 6.51 -1.69 3.75
N ILE A 209 5.34 -2.12 3.27
CA ILE A 209 5.19 -2.53 1.87
C ILE A 209 5.20 -1.28 0.99
N MET A 210 6.16 -1.23 0.06
CA MET A 210 6.42 -0.07 -0.82
C MET A 210 6.38 -0.42 -2.31
N THR A 211 6.13 -1.68 -2.67
CA THR A 211 6.11 -2.18 -4.05
C THR A 211 4.70 -2.18 -4.66
N GLY A 212 4.60 -2.23 -5.99
CA GLY A 212 3.34 -2.28 -6.72
C GLY A 212 2.48 -1.04 -6.47
N SER A 213 1.22 -1.22 -6.09
CA SER A 213 0.26 -0.13 -5.78
C SER A 213 0.75 0.92 -4.76
N MET A 214 1.82 0.63 -4.01
CA MET A 214 2.41 1.53 -3.00
C MET A 214 3.54 2.41 -3.53
N GLU A 215 4.08 2.12 -4.71
CA GLU A 215 5.12 2.92 -5.35
C GLU A 215 4.81 4.42 -5.48
N PRO A 216 3.57 4.86 -5.78
CA PRO A 216 3.25 6.29 -5.83
C PRO A 216 3.55 7.06 -4.54
N TYR A 217 3.52 6.38 -3.39
CA TYR A 217 3.76 7.01 -2.10
C TYR A 217 5.26 7.13 -1.77
N ILE A 218 6.15 6.45 -2.49
CA ILE A 218 7.59 6.45 -2.19
C ILE A 218 8.17 7.86 -2.29
N LYS A 219 7.79 8.66 -3.30
CA LYS A 219 8.30 10.03 -3.47
C LYS A 219 7.97 10.88 -2.24
N LYS A 220 6.70 10.87 -1.81
CA LYS A 220 6.26 11.64 -0.63
C LYS A 220 6.86 11.08 0.66
N LEU A 221 6.99 9.76 0.77
CA LEU A 221 7.63 9.13 1.93
C LEU A 221 9.12 9.48 2.01
N ARG A 222 9.83 9.53 0.88
CA ARG A 222 11.23 9.95 0.78
C ARG A 222 11.40 11.40 1.22
N GLN A 223 10.46 12.28 0.87
CA GLN A 223 10.45 13.66 1.37
C GLN A 223 10.45 13.68 2.91
N TYR A 224 9.56 12.94 3.56
CA TYR A 224 9.55 12.88 5.03
C TYR A 224 10.77 12.17 5.63
N ALA A 225 11.25 11.12 4.97
CA ALA A 225 12.38 10.31 5.43
C ALA A 225 13.73 11.04 5.32
N GLY A 226 13.87 11.95 4.36
CA GLY A 226 15.19 12.45 3.94
C GLY A 226 16.11 11.28 3.58
N GLU A 227 17.26 11.23 4.24
CA GLU A 227 18.28 10.18 4.04
C GLU A 227 17.99 8.87 4.78
N VAL A 228 16.94 8.80 5.62
CA VAL A 228 16.60 7.57 6.35
C VAL A 228 16.27 6.45 5.35
N PRO A 229 16.87 5.24 5.49
CA PRO A 229 16.58 4.11 4.62
C PRO A 229 15.09 3.75 4.58
N LEU A 230 14.58 3.53 3.37
CA LEU A 230 13.24 3.00 3.12
C LEU A 230 13.37 1.51 2.82
N VAL A 231 12.94 0.66 3.76
CA VAL A 231 13.10 -0.78 3.69
C VAL A 231 11.77 -1.42 3.35
N SER A 232 11.72 -2.09 2.19
CA SER A 232 10.51 -2.80 1.76
C SER A 232 10.24 -4.02 2.66
N ALA A 233 9.00 -4.14 3.15
CA ALA A 233 8.54 -5.27 3.94
C ALA A 233 8.32 -6.52 3.10
N ASP A 234 8.23 -7.65 3.79
CA ASP A 234 8.10 -8.99 3.23
C ASP A 234 6.89 -9.14 2.29
N TYR A 235 6.96 -10.13 1.41
CA TYR A 235 5.90 -10.44 0.46
C TYR A 235 4.92 -11.45 1.04
N GLY A 236 3.71 -10.97 1.30
CA GLY A 236 2.59 -11.76 1.76
C GLY A 236 1.28 -11.23 1.22
N SER A 237 0.28 -12.11 1.21
CA SER A 237 -1.10 -11.72 1.13
C SER A 237 -1.80 -12.19 2.39
N SER A 238 -3.08 -11.86 2.48
CA SER A 238 -3.86 -12.33 3.61
C SER A 238 -4.23 -13.83 3.46
N GLU A 239 -4.06 -14.43 2.28
CA GLU A 239 -4.10 -15.88 2.01
C GLU A 239 -2.86 -16.64 2.53
N GLY A 240 -1.75 -15.95 2.78
CA GLY A 240 -0.52 -16.52 3.32
C GLY A 240 0.72 -15.70 2.96
N TRP A 241 1.82 -15.91 3.68
CA TRP A 241 3.12 -15.37 3.31
C TRP A 241 3.71 -16.13 2.12
N ILE A 242 4.56 -15.46 1.34
CA ILE A 242 5.26 -16.07 0.20
C ILE A 242 6.77 -15.97 0.40
N GLY A 243 7.30 -14.78 0.66
CA GLY A 243 8.74 -14.57 0.71
C GLY A 243 9.17 -13.44 1.63
N ALA A 244 10.42 -13.51 2.09
CA ALA A 244 11.03 -12.51 2.95
C ALA A 244 11.99 -11.60 2.14
N ASN A 245 12.10 -10.34 2.55
CA ASN A 245 13.12 -9.46 2.01
C ASN A 245 14.48 -9.75 2.68
N ILE A 246 15.35 -10.46 1.96
CA ILE A 246 16.71 -10.80 2.42
C ILE A 246 17.76 -9.76 2.02
N ASN A 247 17.37 -8.77 1.20
CA ASN A 247 18.21 -7.71 0.66
C ASN A 247 17.69 -6.32 1.09
N PRO A 248 17.64 -6.01 2.40
CA PRO A 248 16.94 -4.84 2.94
C PRO A 248 17.59 -3.50 2.56
N LYS A 249 18.82 -3.52 2.01
CA LYS A 249 19.53 -2.34 1.48
C LYS A 249 19.06 -1.92 0.09
N LEU A 250 18.38 -2.80 -0.64
CA LEU A 250 17.88 -2.45 -1.97
C LEU A 250 16.82 -1.37 -1.86
N PRO A 251 16.83 -0.37 -2.75
CA PRO A 251 15.79 0.64 -2.79
C PRO A 251 14.44 -0.03 -3.10
N PRO A 252 13.31 0.54 -2.64
CA PRO A 252 11.98 -0.07 -2.82
C PRO A 252 11.65 -0.51 -4.26
N GLN A 253 12.08 0.23 -5.28
CA GLN A 253 11.86 -0.07 -6.70
C GLN A 253 12.59 -1.33 -7.21
N LEU A 254 13.65 -1.73 -6.49
CA LEU A 254 14.45 -2.91 -6.76
C LEU A 254 14.24 -3.99 -5.70
N ALA A 255 13.24 -3.85 -4.81
CA ALA A 255 12.99 -4.83 -3.76
C ALA A 255 12.67 -6.20 -4.34
N THR A 256 13.29 -7.23 -3.75
CA THR A 256 13.14 -8.63 -4.11
C THR A 256 12.76 -9.44 -2.87
N TYR A 257 12.07 -10.55 -3.10
CA TYR A 257 11.54 -11.39 -2.04
C TYR A 257 11.94 -12.84 -2.28
N ALA A 258 12.77 -13.39 -1.41
CA ALA A 258 13.16 -14.79 -1.47
C ALA A 258 12.02 -15.65 -0.90
N VAL A 259 11.52 -16.61 -1.68
CA VAL A 259 10.44 -17.49 -1.25
C VAL A 259 10.90 -18.33 -0.05
N LEU A 260 10.07 -18.43 0.98
CA LEU A 260 10.32 -19.32 2.10
C LEU A 260 9.68 -20.68 1.80
N PRO A 261 10.44 -21.74 1.51
CA PRO A 261 9.86 -22.98 0.98
C PRO A 261 9.07 -23.78 2.03
N ASN A 262 9.24 -23.49 3.31
CA ASN A 262 8.66 -24.27 4.40
C ASN A 262 7.30 -23.73 4.90
N ILE A 263 6.85 -22.57 4.41
CA ILE A 263 5.59 -21.94 4.85
C ILE A 263 4.39 -22.31 3.97
N GLY A 264 4.63 -23.03 2.87
CA GLY A 264 3.61 -23.47 1.92
C GLY A 264 4.24 -24.18 0.73
N TYR A 265 3.40 -24.80 -0.09
CA TYR A 265 3.79 -25.34 -1.38
C TYR A 265 3.39 -24.36 -2.49
N PHE A 266 4.37 -23.94 -3.28
CA PHE A 266 4.22 -22.90 -4.29
C PHE A 266 4.39 -23.48 -5.70
N GLU A 267 3.44 -23.19 -6.56
CA GLU A 267 3.50 -23.45 -8.01
C GLU A 267 3.40 -22.12 -8.76
N PHE A 268 3.90 -22.09 -9.99
CA PHE A 268 3.99 -20.89 -10.81
C PHE A 268 3.39 -21.15 -12.20
N ILE A 269 2.39 -20.37 -12.60
CA ILE A 269 1.77 -20.47 -13.93
C ILE A 269 2.50 -19.49 -14.87
N PRO A 270 3.22 -19.95 -15.91
CA PRO A 270 3.89 -19.07 -16.86
C PRO A 270 2.90 -18.17 -17.62
N LEU A 271 3.20 -16.88 -17.74
CA LEU A 271 2.38 -15.93 -18.49
C LEU A 271 2.70 -15.85 -19.99
N ARG A 272 3.88 -16.35 -20.40
CA ARG A 272 4.28 -16.45 -21.81
C ARG A 272 4.70 -17.89 -22.09
N GLU A 273 4.22 -18.47 -23.18
CA GLU A 273 4.85 -19.68 -23.72
C GLU A 273 6.14 -19.27 -24.42
N SER A 274 7.26 -19.92 -24.06
CA SER A 274 8.43 -19.94 -24.93
C SER A 274 8.02 -20.68 -26.19
N VAL A 275 7.80 -19.95 -27.29
CA VAL A 275 7.57 -20.52 -28.62
C VAL A 275 8.85 -21.24 -29.06
N ASN A 276 9.02 -22.47 -28.60
CA ASN A 276 10.00 -23.38 -29.16
C ASN A 276 9.37 -24.05 -30.37
N GLY A 277 9.53 -23.38 -31.52
CA GLY A 277 9.45 -23.96 -32.87
C GLY A 277 8.22 -24.79 -33.20
N GLN A 278 7.17 -24.13 -33.71
CA GLN A 278 6.49 -24.51 -34.96
C GLN A 278 5.48 -23.42 -35.31
N ASP A 279 5.57 -22.95 -36.55
CA ASP A 279 4.59 -22.08 -37.18
C ASP A 279 3.22 -22.76 -37.15
N ASP A 280 2.28 -22.21 -36.39
CA ASP A 280 0.86 -22.25 -36.74
C ASP A 280 0.19 -20.98 -36.23
N MET A 281 -0.04 -20.07 -37.18
CA MET A 281 -0.84 -18.87 -37.04
C MET A 281 -2.29 -19.26 -36.73
N ASN A 282 -2.64 -19.26 -35.45
CA ASN A 282 -4.01 -18.99 -35.02
C ASN A 282 -3.96 -17.96 -33.88
N GLU A 283 -3.88 -16.69 -34.30
CA GLU A 283 -4.22 -15.53 -33.49
C GLU A 283 -5.69 -15.60 -33.08
N SER A 284 -5.97 -15.98 -31.83
CA SER A 284 -7.01 -15.37 -30.99
C SER A 284 -7.17 -16.17 -29.69
N ALA A 285 -7.11 -15.43 -28.58
CA ALA A 285 -7.22 -15.89 -27.19
C ALA A 285 -5.94 -16.47 -26.55
N PHE A 286 -5.08 -15.57 -26.05
CA PHE A 286 -4.23 -15.85 -24.88
C PHE A 286 -5.13 -16.11 -23.67
N LEU A 287 -5.73 -17.30 -23.63
CA LEU A 287 -6.51 -17.81 -22.53
C LEU A 287 -5.52 -18.15 -21.41
N TYR A 288 -5.74 -17.61 -20.21
CA TYR A 288 -5.09 -17.99 -18.94
C TYR A 288 -5.40 -19.46 -18.51
N MET A 289 -5.63 -20.33 -19.49
CA MET A 289 -6.16 -21.69 -19.35
C MET A 289 -5.39 -22.60 -20.30
N GLY A 290 -4.18 -23.02 -19.92
CA GLY A 290 -3.45 -24.02 -20.70
C GLY A 290 -2.07 -24.37 -20.19
N THR A 291 -1.33 -23.44 -19.60
CA THR A 291 0.04 -23.71 -19.14
C THR A 291 0.05 -24.49 -17.83
N LYS A 292 0.73 -25.64 -17.85
CA LYS A 292 0.95 -26.47 -16.66
C LYS A 292 1.80 -25.67 -15.66
N PRO A 293 1.38 -25.55 -14.38
CA PRO A 293 2.21 -24.89 -13.38
C PRO A 293 3.56 -25.59 -13.24
N VAL A 294 4.62 -24.81 -13.03
CA VAL A 294 5.96 -25.29 -12.73
C VAL A 294 6.24 -25.21 -11.23
N GLY A 295 7.13 -26.07 -10.74
CA GLY A 295 7.55 -26.09 -9.34
C GLY A 295 8.41 -24.87 -8.96
N LEU A 296 8.58 -24.67 -7.65
CA LEU A 296 9.31 -23.52 -7.07
C LEU A 296 10.70 -23.29 -7.67
N THR A 297 11.45 -24.37 -7.97
CA THR A 297 12.83 -24.28 -8.48
C THR A 297 12.91 -24.41 -10.01
N GLU A 298 11.79 -24.64 -10.69
CA GLU A 298 11.73 -24.83 -12.14
C GLU A 298 11.45 -23.51 -12.89
N VAL A 299 11.20 -22.44 -12.15
CA VAL A 299 11.01 -21.10 -12.70
C VAL A 299 12.31 -20.56 -13.32
N LYS A 300 12.16 -19.75 -14.37
CA LYS A 300 13.29 -19.20 -15.14
C LYS A 300 13.50 -17.73 -14.83
N ILE A 301 14.77 -17.34 -14.69
CA ILE A 301 15.15 -15.94 -14.48
C ILE A 301 14.67 -15.10 -15.67
N GLY A 302 14.06 -13.96 -15.37
CA GLY A 302 13.54 -13.00 -16.33
C GLY A 302 12.09 -13.24 -16.74
N GLU A 303 11.54 -14.43 -16.52
CA GLU A 303 10.16 -14.78 -16.86
C GLU A 303 9.17 -14.35 -15.76
N GLU A 304 7.91 -14.16 -16.18
CA GLU A 304 6.79 -13.73 -15.34
C GLU A 304 5.79 -14.86 -15.15
N TYR A 305 5.32 -15.01 -13.91
CA TYR A 305 4.45 -16.08 -13.49
C TYR A 305 3.33 -15.57 -12.59
N GLU A 306 2.17 -16.22 -12.64
CA GLU A 306 1.15 -16.10 -11.61
C GLU A 306 1.43 -17.09 -10.46
N VAL A 307 1.33 -16.60 -9.22
CA VAL A 307 1.58 -17.41 -8.03
C VAL A 307 0.36 -18.28 -7.67
N VAL A 308 0.62 -19.55 -7.43
CA VAL A 308 -0.35 -20.52 -6.90
C VAL A 308 0.15 -21.04 -5.56
N ILE A 309 -0.71 -20.99 -4.55
CA ILE A 309 -0.37 -21.38 -3.17
C ILE A 309 -1.19 -22.59 -2.71
N THR A 310 -0.51 -23.51 -2.03
CA THR A 310 -1.10 -24.53 -1.18
C THR A 310 -0.53 -24.39 0.23
N ASN A 311 -1.37 -24.31 1.27
CA ASN A 311 -0.89 -24.11 2.64
C ASN A 311 -1.76 -24.78 3.71
N GLY A 312 -1.26 -24.80 4.95
CA GLY A 312 -1.93 -25.39 6.11
C GLY A 312 -3.25 -24.71 6.51
N ALA A 313 -3.59 -23.56 5.91
CA ALA A 313 -4.89 -22.93 6.09
C ALA A 313 -6.00 -23.61 5.28
N GLY A 314 -5.67 -24.59 4.43
CA GLY A 314 -6.63 -25.30 3.59
C GLY A 314 -6.86 -24.66 2.22
N LEU A 315 -5.99 -23.75 1.80
CA LEU A 315 -5.91 -23.34 0.40
C LEU A 315 -5.14 -24.40 -0.37
N TYR A 316 -5.73 -24.94 -1.44
CA TYR A 316 -5.13 -25.98 -2.27
C TYR A 316 -5.12 -25.54 -3.73
N ARG A 317 -3.91 -25.41 -4.28
CA ARG A 317 -3.65 -24.87 -5.63
C ARG A 317 -4.44 -23.59 -5.90
N TYR A 318 -4.51 -22.72 -4.89
CA TYR A 318 -5.27 -21.48 -4.97
C TYR A 318 -4.48 -20.47 -5.79
N ARG A 319 -5.09 -20.00 -6.89
CA ARG A 319 -4.55 -18.93 -7.74
C ARG A 319 -4.64 -17.60 -7.00
N LEU A 320 -3.49 -17.04 -6.66
CA LEU A 320 -3.43 -15.79 -5.91
C LEU A 320 -3.84 -14.59 -6.78
N GLY A 321 -3.60 -14.68 -8.09
CA GLY A 321 -3.75 -13.58 -9.03
C GLY A 321 -2.65 -12.51 -8.93
N ASP A 322 -1.59 -12.79 -8.17
CA ASP A 322 -0.39 -11.96 -8.13
C ASP A 322 0.56 -12.43 -9.23
N VAL A 323 1.07 -11.48 -10.02
CA VAL A 323 2.08 -11.69 -11.06
C VAL A 323 3.44 -11.29 -10.51
N VAL A 324 4.41 -12.19 -10.63
CA VAL A 324 5.78 -12.01 -10.16
C VAL A 324 6.78 -12.30 -11.26
N ARG A 325 7.89 -11.57 -11.25
CA ARG A 325 9.03 -11.83 -12.12
C ARG A 325 10.16 -12.46 -11.32
N VAL A 326 10.76 -13.52 -11.83
CA VAL A 326 11.96 -14.11 -11.20
C VAL A 326 13.17 -13.27 -11.58
N VAL A 327 13.83 -12.68 -10.61
CA VAL A 327 15.01 -11.83 -10.86
C VAL A 327 16.33 -12.56 -10.61
N GLY A 328 16.29 -13.66 -9.86
CA GLY A 328 17.47 -14.42 -9.46
C GLY A 328 17.10 -15.52 -8.48
N PHE A 329 18.12 -16.07 -7.83
CA PHE A 329 17.99 -17.11 -6.82
C PHE A 329 18.89 -16.82 -5.64
N HIS A 330 18.37 -16.99 -4.43
CA HIS A 330 19.15 -17.07 -3.22
C HIS A 330 19.42 -18.53 -2.88
N ASN A 331 20.64 -18.99 -3.15
CA ASN A 331 20.95 -20.42 -3.20
C ASN A 331 20.04 -21.12 -4.21
N SER A 332 19.08 -21.93 -3.76
CA SER A 332 18.12 -22.64 -4.61
C SER A 332 16.69 -22.09 -4.54
N THR A 333 16.41 -21.09 -3.70
CA THR A 333 15.07 -20.48 -3.64
C THR A 333 14.99 -19.27 -4.59
N PRO A 334 13.93 -19.11 -5.39
CA PRO A 334 13.82 -17.98 -6.30
C PRO A 334 13.64 -16.66 -5.53
N GLU A 335 14.23 -15.61 -6.07
CA GLU A 335 13.96 -14.23 -5.69
C GLU A 335 12.94 -13.63 -6.65
N LEU A 336 11.82 -13.21 -6.07
CA LEU A 336 10.67 -12.68 -6.80
C LEU A 336 10.63 -11.16 -6.71
N LYS A 337 10.37 -10.51 -7.85
CA LYS A 337 9.94 -9.11 -7.90
C LYS A 337 8.44 -9.09 -8.17
N PHE A 338 7.69 -8.43 -7.31
CA PHE A 338 6.26 -8.21 -7.52
C PHE A 338 6.05 -7.31 -8.74
N VAL A 339 5.17 -7.70 -9.66
CA VAL A 339 4.83 -6.92 -10.86
C VAL A 339 3.48 -6.25 -10.69
N CYS A 340 2.41 -7.04 -10.62
CA CYS A 340 1.05 -6.52 -10.51
C CYS A 340 0.08 -7.59 -10.01
N ARG A 341 -1.20 -7.23 -9.89
CA ARG A 341 -2.30 -8.19 -9.79
C ARG A 341 -2.97 -8.35 -11.15
N SER A 342 -3.15 -9.60 -11.59
CA SER A 342 -3.70 -9.96 -12.90
C SER A 342 -5.10 -9.37 -13.17
N ASN A 343 -5.87 -9.11 -12.11
CA ASN A 343 -7.26 -8.63 -12.19
C ASN A 343 -7.39 -7.09 -12.18
N LEU A 344 -6.29 -6.34 -12.19
CA LEU A 344 -6.25 -4.88 -12.10
C LEU A 344 -5.56 -4.27 -13.32
N VAL A 345 -6.14 -4.50 -14.50
CA VAL A 345 -5.65 -4.02 -15.79
C VAL A 345 -6.75 -3.15 -16.43
N LEU A 346 -6.39 -1.97 -16.94
CA LEU A 346 -7.23 -1.17 -17.83
C LEU A 346 -7.19 -1.79 -19.22
N THR A 347 -8.36 -2.09 -19.78
CA THR A 347 -8.53 -2.71 -21.09
C THR A 347 -9.88 -2.28 -21.69
N ILE A 348 -9.89 -1.86 -22.96
CA ILE A 348 -11.12 -1.63 -23.74
C ILE A 348 -11.23 -2.63 -24.89
N ASN A 349 -10.13 -2.84 -25.61
CA ASN A 349 -10.02 -3.68 -26.80
C ASN A 349 -8.88 -4.69 -26.63
N ILE A 350 -7.81 -4.60 -27.44
CA ILE A 350 -6.63 -5.45 -27.33
C ILE A 350 -5.61 -4.92 -26.31
N ASP A 351 -5.80 -3.70 -25.83
CA ASP A 351 -4.93 -2.99 -24.90
C ASP A 351 -4.93 -3.60 -23.51
N LYS A 352 -3.77 -3.66 -22.86
CA LYS A 352 -3.63 -4.18 -21.50
C LYS A 352 -2.67 -3.31 -20.71
N ASN A 353 -3.21 -2.29 -20.05
CA ASN A 353 -2.42 -1.37 -19.22
C ASN A 353 -2.55 -1.74 -17.75
N THR A 354 -1.43 -2.10 -17.15
CA THR A 354 -1.34 -2.47 -15.73
C THR A 354 -1.40 -1.25 -14.81
N GLU A 355 -1.53 -1.48 -13.49
CA GLU A 355 -1.37 -0.39 -12.50
C GLU A 355 -0.02 0.31 -12.61
N ASN A 356 1.04 -0.40 -13.01
CA ASN A 356 2.37 0.17 -13.22
C ASN A 356 2.40 1.10 -14.45
N ASP A 357 1.75 0.71 -15.55
CA ASP A 357 1.67 1.57 -16.75
C ASP A 357 0.91 2.85 -16.45
N LEU A 358 -0.19 2.75 -15.69
CA LEU A 358 -0.92 3.90 -15.19
C LEU A 358 -0.05 4.78 -14.28
N GLN A 359 0.69 4.18 -13.34
CA GLN A 359 1.60 4.91 -12.44
C GLN A 359 2.64 5.70 -13.25
N LEU A 360 3.32 5.06 -14.20
CA LEU A 360 4.32 5.70 -15.05
C LEU A 360 3.71 6.83 -15.88
N ALA A 361 2.51 6.64 -16.44
CA ALA A 361 1.82 7.68 -17.17
C ALA A 361 1.49 8.90 -16.30
N VAL A 362 1.02 8.67 -15.07
CA VAL A 362 0.74 9.73 -14.09
C VAL A 362 2.00 10.45 -13.67
N GLU A 363 3.09 9.74 -13.38
CA GLU A 363 4.38 10.35 -13.04
C GLU A 363 4.89 11.25 -14.15
N GLU A 364 4.82 10.80 -15.40
CA GLU A 364 5.33 11.55 -16.54
C GLU A 364 4.52 12.81 -16.83
N ALA A 365 3.20 12.74 -16.66
CA ALA A 365 2.33 13.91 -16.78
C ALA A 365 2.46 14.87 -15.58
N ALA A 366 2.63 14.35 -14.36
CA ALA A 366 2.78 15.14 -13.15
C ALA A 366 4.07 15.99 -13.14
N LYS A 367 5.08 15.66 -13.95
CA LYS A 367 6.27 16.51 -14.14
C LYS A 367 5.89 17.94 -14.57
N ILE A 368 4.85 18.09 -15.39
CA ILE A 368 4.37 19.41 -15.87
C ILE A 368 3.84 20.27 -14.72
N LEU A 369 3.28 19.66 -13.67
CA LEU A 369 2.78 20.36 -12.48
C LEU A 369 3.92 20.90 -11.59
N THR A 370 5.13 20.37 -11.73
CA THR A 370 6.27 20.68 -10.85
C THR A 370 6.67 22.15 -10.95
N ASP A 371 6.57 22.75 -12.15
CA ASP A 371 6.91 24.16 -12.40
C ASP A 371 6.01 25.14 -11.60
N GLN A 372 4.80 24.70 -11.24
CA GLN A 372 3.85 25.48 -10.44
C GLN A 372 3.85 25.11 -8.95
N LYS A 373 4.82 24.30 -8.50
CA LYS A 373 4.85 23.72 -7.15
C LYS A 373 3.57 22.91 -6.81
N LEU A 374 2.95 22.35 -7.85
CA LEU A 374 1.76 21.51 -7.74
C LEU A 374 2.16 20.04 -7.75
N GLU A 375 1.43 19.24 -7.00
CA GLU A 375 1.65 17.80 -6.88
C GLU A 375 0.33 17.04 -6.93
N VAL A 376 0.34 15.90 -7.62
CA VAL A 376 -0.74 14.93 -7.55
C VAL A 376 -0.69 14.27 -6.16
N VAL A 377 -1.74 14.50 -5.36
CA VAL A 377 -1.89 14.00 -3.99
C VAL A 377 -2.19 12.50 -4.00
N ASP A 378 -3.10 12.10 -4.87
CA ASP A 378 -3.48 10.71 -5.17
C ASP A 378 -4.23 10.65 -6.52
N PHE A 379 -4.42 9.44 -7.06
CA PHE A 379 -5.08 9.23 -8.35
C PHE A 379 -5.78 7.87 -8.46
N SER A 380 -6.70 7.74 -9.41
CA SER A 380 -7.37 6.48 -9.75
C SER A 380 -7.75 6.50 -11.23
N SER A 381 -8.13 5.37 -11.79
CA SER A 381 -8.64 5.25 -13.16
C SER A 381 -9.94 4.48 -13.25
N HIS A 382 -10.60 4.60 -14.39
CA HIS A 382 -11.80 3.88 -14.77
C HIS A 382 -11.84 3.74 -16.30
N VAL A 383 -12.50 2.70 -16.79
CA VAL A 383 -12.81 2.53 -18.21
C VAL A 383 -14.26 2.94 -18.43
N ASP A 384 -14.48 4.04 -19.14
CA ASP A 384 -15.80 4.54 -19.47
C ASP A 384 -16.26 3.96 -20.82
N LEU A 385 -17.21 3.03 -20.75
CA LEU A 385 -17.85 2.39 -21.91
C LEU A 385 -19.22 3.01 -22.23
N SER A 386 -19.59 4.13 -21.59
CA SER A 386 -20.86 4.82 -21.89
C SER A 386 -20.80 5.61 -23.21
N THR A 387 -19.59 5.88 -23.72
CA THR A 387 -19.33 6.50 -25.01
C THR A 387 -18.89 5.47 -26.05
N GLU A 388 -19.10 5.77 -27.33
CA GLU A 388 -18.60 4.97 -28.44
C GLU A 388 -17.71 5.83 -29.36
N PRO A 389 -16.40 5.53 -29.47
CA PRO A 389 -15.66 4.49 -28.75
C PRO A 389 -15.54 4.78 -27.23
N GLY A 390 -15.40 3.71 -26.43
CA GLY A 390 -15.10 3.83 -25.00
C GLY A 390 -13.72 4.43 -24.78
N HIS A 391 -13.46 5.00 -23.59
CA HIS A 391 -12.20 5.69 -23.31
C HIS A 391 -11.73 5.52 -21.86
N TYR A 392 -10.44 5.83 -21.62
CA TYR A 392 -9.86 5.82 -20.28
C TYR A 392 -10.18 7.12 -19.56
N VAL A 393 -10.60 7.02 -18.30
CA VAL A 393 -10.81 8.15 -17.40
C VAL A 393 -9.80 8.07 -16.27
N ILE A 394 -8.98 9.10 -16.10
CA ILE A 394 -8.01 9.22 -15.02
C ILE A 394 -8.45 10.33 -14.06
N PHE A 395 -8.59 10.00 -12.78
CA PHE A 395 -8.96 10.94 -11.72
C PHE A 395 -7.73 11.42 -10.97
N TRP A 396 -7.53 12.73 -10.87
CA TRP A 396 -6.42 13.34 -10.10
C TRP A 396 -6.94 14.21 -8.98
N GLU A 397 -6.45 13.97 -7.75
CA GLU A 397 -6.54 14.95 -6.67
C GLU A 397 -5.22 15.71 -6.60
N VAL A 398 -5.26 17.04 -6.69
CA VAL A 398 -4.07 17.91 -6.75
C VAL A 398 -4.03 18.81 -5.52
N ASN A 399 -2.83 19.10 -5.00
CA ASN A 399 -2.63 19.93 -3.81
C ASN A 399 -2.87 21.43 -4.02
N GLY A 400 -3.32 21.84 -5.20
CA GLY A 400 -3.40 23.23 -5.67
C GLY A 400 -4.26 23.34 -6.93
N ASP A 401 -4.56 24.57 -7.33
CA ASP A 401 -5.33 24.85 -8.54
C ASP A 401 -4.39 25.08 -9.73
N ALA A 402 -4.37 24.12 -10.66
CA ALA A 402 -3.65 24.25 -11.93
C ALA A 402 -4.48 25.03 -12.97
N SER A 403 -3.80 25.75 -13.88
CA SER A 403 -4.46 26.39 -15.02
C SER A 403 -5.02 25.35 -15.99
N GLU A 404 -6.03 25.74 -16.76
CA GLU A 404 -6.66 24.85 -17.75
C GLU A 404 -5.67 24.41 -18.83
N GLU A 405 -4.78 25.29 -19.28
CA GLU A 405 -3.76 24.97 -20.27
C GLU A 405 -2.80 23.90 -19.76
N VAL A 406 -2.37 24.00 -18.49
CA VAL A 406 -1.50 23.02 -17.86
C VAL A 406 -2.20 21.68 -17.73
N LEU A 407 -3.47 21.65 -17.31
CA LEU A 407 -4.23 20.41 -17.18
C LEU A 407 -4.49 19.74 -18.53
N LYS A 408 -4.74 20.51 -19.59
CA LYS A 408 -4.81 19.99 -20.97
C LYS A 408 -3.47 19.38 -21.41
N GLN A 409 -2.35 20.04 -21.11
CA GLN A 409 -1.02 19.48 -21.39
C GLN A 409 -0.76 18.20 -20.59
N CYS A 410 -1.17 18.14 -19.32
CA CYS A 410 -1.10 16.93 -18.49
C CYS A 410 -1.94 15.80 -19.10
N CYS A 411 -3.18 16.07 -19.51
CA CYS A 411 -4.04 15.10 -20.19
C CYS A 411 -3.40 14.55 -21.47
N ASN A 412 -2.82 15.44 -22.29
CA ASN A 412 -2.10 15.04 -23.50
C ASN A 412 -0.84 14.22 -23.20
N ARG A 413 -0.13 14.53 -22.10
CA ARG A 413 1.01 13.75 -21.68
C ARG A 413 0.58 12.39 -21.14
N LEU A 414 -0.51 12.30 -20.39
CA LEU A 414 -1.09 11.04 -19.91
C LEU A 414 -1.37 10.09 -21.10
N ASP A 415 -2.15 10.56 -22.08
CA ASP A 415 -2.53 9.75 -23.27
C ASP A 415 -1.26 9.25 -24.01
N LYS A 416 -0.24 10.10 -24.17
CA LYS A 416 1.01 9.71 -24.85
C LYS A 416 1.93 8.79 -24.05
N SER A 417 1.74 8.69 -22.73
CA SER A 417 2.67 7.96 -21.86
C SER A 417 2.33 6.48 -21.72
N PHE A 418 1.14 6.07 -22.17
CA PHE A 418 0.83 4.65 -22.35
C PHE A 418 1.59 4.10 -23.57
N VAL A 419 2.57 3.23 -23.30
CA VAL A 419 3.46 2.66 -24.32
C VAL A 419 2.99 1.32 -24.88
N ASP A 420 1.92 0.75 -24.31
CA ASP A 420 1.32 -0.50 -24.80
C ASP A 420 0.94 -0.35 -26.28
N ALA A 421 1.41 -1.29 -27.10
CA ALA A 421 1.19 -1.26 -28.54
C ALA A 421 -0.30 -1.36 -28.89
N GLY A 422 -1.07 -2.12 -28.09
CA GLY A 422 -2.52 -2.21 -28.21
C GLY A 422 -3.19 -0.86 -28.02
N TYR A 423 -2.89 -0.18 -26.92
CA TYR A 423 -3.41 1.16 -26.63
C TYR A 423 -3.06 2.18 -27.71
N VAL A 424 -1.77 2.28 -28.07
CA VAL A 424 -1.28 3.26 -29.07
C VAL A 424 -1.93 3.02 -30.42
N SER A 425 -2.03 1.76 -30.87
CA SER A 425 -2.68 1.40 -32.12
C SER A 425 -4.16 1.78 -32.07
N SER A 426 -4.88 1.33 -31.04
CA SER A 426 -6.31 1.55 -30.89
C SER A 426 -6.71 3.03 -30.77
N ARG A 427 -5.88 3.86 -30.13
CA ARG A 427 -6.04 5.33 -30.10
C ARG A 427 -5.86 5.96 -31.47
N LYS A 428 -4.83 5.55 -32.23
CA LYS A 428 -4.57 6.06 -33.60
C LYS A 428 -5.67 5.71 -34.61
N VAL A 429 -6.25 4.52 -34.50
CA VAL A 429 -7.36 4.09 -35.38
C VAL A 429 -8.74 4.43 -34.82
N ASN A 430 -8.80 5.22 -33.73
CA ASN A 430 -10.01 5.70 -33.07
C ASN A 430 -10.99 4.57 -32.63
N THR A 431 -10.44 3.41 -32.27
CA THR A 431 -11.21 2.32 -31.60
C THR A 431 -11.24 2.47 -30.09
N ILE A 432 -10.36 3.30 -29.53
CA ILE A 432 -10.42 3.82 -28.16
C ILE A 432 -10.50 5.34 -28.26
N GLY A 433 -11.48 5.93 -27.57
CA GLY A 433 -11.71 7.37 -27.53
C GLY A 433 -10.59 8.13 -26.80
N PRO A 434 -10.60 9.48 -26.89
CA PRO A 434 -9.59 10.30 -26.23
C PRO A 434 -9.60 10.09 -24.72
N LEU A 435 -8.40 9.91 -24.13
CA LEU A 435 -8.26 9.83 -22.68
C LEU A 435 -8.84 11.08 -22.03
N GLU A 436 -9.56 10.89 -20.94
CA GLU A 436 -10.14 11.96 -20.15
C GLU A 436 -9.41 12.09 -18.80
N LEU A 437 -8.94 13.28 -18.50
CA LEU A 437 -8.43 13.67 -17.18
C LEU A 437 -9.54 14.39 -16.42
N ARG A 438 -10.01 13.79 -15.32
CA ARG A 438 -10.97 14.39 -14.39
C ARG A 438 -10.24 14.83 -13.12
N VAL A 439 -10.16 16.13 -12.88
CA VAL A 439 -9.59 16.68 -11.64
C VAL A 439 -10.67 16.71 -10.57
N VAL A 440 -10.43 16.07 -9.43
CA VAL A 440 -11.38 15.98 -8.32
C VAL A 440 -11.04 16.96 -7.20
N HIS A 441 -12.03 17.33 -6.39
CA HIS A 441 -11.83 18.19 -5.23
C HIS A 441 -10.89 17.55 -4.19
N ARG A 442 -10.15 18.38 -3.44
CA ARG A 442 -9.32 17.91 -2.33
C ARG A 442 -10.15 17.18 -1.27
N GLY A 443 -9.60 16.09 -0.74
CA GLY A 443 -10.29 15.20 0.18
C GLY A 443 -11.20 14.17 -0.50
N THR A 444 -11.19 14.03 -1.83
CA THR A 444 -11.95 12.99 -2.51
C THR A 444 -11.41 11.61 -2.17
N PHE A 445 -10.09 11.42 -2.16
CA PHE A 445 -9.49 10.16 -1.75
C PHE A 445 -9.61 9.92 -0.24
N GLN A 446 -9.72 10.98 0.56
CA GLN A 446 -10.09 10.85 1.98
C GLN A 446 -11.51 10.29 2.12
N LYS A 447 -12.48 10.77 1.34
CA LYS A 447 -13.85 10.21 1.34
C LYS A 447 -13.86 8.73 0.93
N ILE A 448 -12.98 8.32 0.03
CA ILE A 448 -12.82 6.90 -0.34
C ILE A 448 -12.30 6.10 0.87
N LEU A 449 -11.26 6.58 1.55
CA LEU A 449 -10.77 5.96 2.78
C LEU A 449 -11.87 5.86 3.85
N ASP A 450 -12.59 6.96 4.11
CA ASP A 450 -13.68 7.02 5.08
C ASP A 450 -14.83 6.06 4.72
N HIS A 451 -15.11 5.89 3.43
CA HIS A 451 -16.08 4.91 2.94
C HIS A 451 -15.66 3.47 3.31
N PHE A 452 -14.41 3.09 3.04
CA PHE A 452 -13.91 1.76 3.40
C PHE A 452 -13.85 1.56 4.92
N LEU A 453 -13.52 2.61 5.68
CA LEU A 453 -13.62 2.60 7.14
C LEU A 453 -15.06 2.36 7.61
N GLY A 454 -16.04 3.01 7.00
CA GLY A 454 -17.46 2.80 7.27
C GLY A 454 -17.94 1.38 6.99
N LEU A 455 -17.32 0.69 6.04
CA LEU A 455 -17.55 -0.73 5.75
C LEU A 455 -16.86 -1.69 6.75
N GLY A 456 -16.10 -1.16 7.71
CA GLY A 456 -15.39 -1.95 8.72
C GLY A 456 -14.03 -2.48 8.26
N ALA A 457 -13.46 -1.96 7.17
CA ALA A 457 -12.11 -2.31 6.74
C ALA A 457 -11.08 -1.79 7.77
N ALA A 458 -10.00 -2.55 7.99
CA ALA A 458 -8.87 -2.08 8.78
C ALA A 458 -8.00 -1.15 7.93
N VAL A 459 -7.61 0.01 8.45
CA VAL A 459 -6.73 0.95 7.73
C VAL A 459 -5.38 0.32 7.40
N SER A 460 -4.87 -0.58 8.24
CA SER A 460 -3.64 -1.34 7.94
C SER A 460 -3.74 -2.22 6.70
N GLN A 461 -4.95 -2.51 6.20
CA GLN A 461 -5.15 -3.24 4.95
C GLN A 461 -5.60 -2.35 3.77
N PHE A 462 -5.83 -1.05 4.01
CA PHE A 462 -6.37 -0.17 2.99
C PHE A 462 -5.34 0.13 1.90
N LYS A 463 -5.81 0.11 0.65
CA LYS A 463 -5.09 0.56 -0.53
C LYS A 463 -6.06 1.36 -1.40
N THR A 464 -5.64 2.52 -1.87
CA THR A 464 -6.40 3.25 -2.89
C THR A 464 -6.50 2.38 -4.15
N PRO A 465 -7.71 2.07 -4.66
CA PRO A 465 -7.85 1.32 -5.89
C PRO A 465 -7.33 2.16 -7.05
N ARG A 466 -6.34 1.63 -7.79
CA ARG A 466 -5.76 2.35 -8.94
C ARG A 466 -6.63 2.23 -10.17
N CYS A 467 -7.38 1.14 -10.31
CA CYS A 467 -8.38 0.92 -11.33
C CYS A 467 -9.73 0.56 -10.68
N VAL A 468 -10.77 1.36 -10.96
CA VAL A 468 -12.13 1.15 -10.46
C VAL A 468 -12.93 0.41 -11.52
N GLY A 469 -13.14 -0.89 -11.28
CA GLY A 469 -13.99 -1.71 -12.14
C GLY A 469 -15.46 -1.29 -12.10
N PRO A 470 -16.27 -1.67 -13.11
CA PRO A 470 -17.67 -1.27 -13.24
C PRO A 470 -18.55 -1.76 -12.08
N ASN A 471 -18.11 -2.79 -11.35
CA ASN A 471 -18.85 -3.34 -10.21
C ASN A 471 -18.63 -2.56 -8.90
N ASN A 472 -17.69 -1.62 -8.85
CA ASN A 472 -17.42 -0.81 -7.65
C ASN A 472 -18.13 0.55 -7.74
N ASN A 473 -19.47 0.49 -7.83
CA ASN A 473 -20.32 1.66 -8.05
C ASN A 473 -20.12 2.76 -7.00
N THR A 474 -19.94 2.41 -5.72
CA THR A 474 -19.86 3.43 -4.66
C THR A 474 -18.56 4.26 -4.76
N VAL A 475 -17.41 3.61 -4.99
CA VAL A 475 -16.14 4.33 -5.18
C VAL A 475 -16.20 5.18 -6.45
N LEU A 476 -16.76 4.64 -7.54
CA LEU A 476 -16.94 5.40 -8.77
C LEU A 476 -17.84 6.61 -8.55
N GLN A 477 -18.95 6.47 -7.83
CA GLN A 477 -19.84 7.59 -7.49
C GLN A 477 -19.14 8.65 -6.63
N ILE A 478 -18.29 8.27 -5.67
CA ILE A 478 -17.49 9.24 -4.92
C ILE A 478 -16.58 10.01 -5.88
N LEU A 479 -15.90 9.35 -6.82
CA LEU A 479 -15.05 10.02 -7.79
C LEU A 479 -15.85 10.96 -8.70
N LEU A 480 -16.94 10.47 -9.31
CA LEU A 480 -17.80 11.21 -10.24
C LEU A 480 -18.45 12.44 -9.60
N ASN A 481 -18.97 12.31 -8.38
CA ASN A 481 -19.65 13.41 -7.69
C ASN A 481 -18.70 14.51 -7.19
N ASN A 482 -17.38 14.26 -7.18
CA ASN A 482 -16.38 15.23 -6.74
C ASN A 482 -15.51 15.74 -7.89
N VAL A 483 -15.88 15.51 -9.15
CA VAL A 483 -15.18 16.06 -10.32
C VAL A 483 -15.39 17.58 -10.34
N ALA A 484 -14.28 18.31 -10.28
CA ALA A 484 -14.27 19.76 -10.39
C ALA A 484 -14.12 20.21 -11.86
N LYS A 485 -13.25 19.53 -12.62
CA LYS A 485 -12.94 19.85 -14.03
C LYS A 485 -12.65 18.57 -14.81
N SER A 486 -12.92 18.59 -16.11
CA SER A 486 -12.63 17.49 -17.04
C SER A 486 -11.95 18.00 -18.30
N TYR A 487 -11.01 17.21 -18.83
CA TYR A 487 -10.23 17.51 -20.02
C TYR A 487 -10.04 16.25 -20.88
N PHE A 488 -10.37 16.33 -22.16
CA PHE A 488 -10.10 15.26 -23.12
C PHE A 488 -8.77 15.51 -23.84
N SER A 489 -8.05 14.43 -24.14
CA SER A 489 -6.78 14.52 -24.83
C SER A 489 -6.95 14.84 -26.32
N THR A 490 -6.10 15.73 -26.81
CA THR A 490 -5.91 16.07 -28.22
C THR A 490 -4.61 15.50 -28.80
N ALA A 491 -3.98 14.55 -28.10
CA ALA A 491 -2.64 14.05 -28.42
C ALA A 491 -2.52 13.21 -29.72
N PHE A 492 -3.60 12.51 -30.08
CA PHE A 492 -3.67 11.57 -31.21
C PHE A 492 -4.64 12.02 -32.31
N VAL A 493 -5.01 13.32 -32.29
CA VAL A 493 -5.87 13.94 -33.31
C VAL A 493 -5.10 14.20 -34.59
#